data_AF-A0A0Q9HJI1-F1
#
_entry.id   AF-A0A0Q9HJI1-F1
#
_cell.length_a   1.000
_cell.length_b   1.000
_cell.length_c   1.000
_cell.angle_alpha   90.00
_cell.angle_beta   90.00
_cell.angle_gamma   90.00
#
_symmetry.space_group_name_H-M   'P 1'
#
loop_
_entity.id
_entity.type
_entity.pdbx_description
1 polymer ?
#
loop_
_entity_poly.entity_id
_entity_poly.type
_entity_poly.pdbx_seq_one_letter_code
_entity_poly.pdbx_strand_id
1 'polypeptide(L)' 'MLFRDLDEGITEVVTLSWWTSIDAVKGFAGEDHLRARYYPEDDRYLLARPEGVEHSEVVIDGLIRP' A
#
# COMPACT_ATOMS: atom_id res chain seq x y z
N MET A 1 4.55 -0.61 -8.76
CA MET A 1 3.84 -1.76 -8.20
C MET A 1 4.83 -2.89 -8.05
N LEU A 2 4.71 -3.66 -6.97
CA LEU A 2 5.52 -4.84 -6.71
C LEU A 2 4.59 -6.07 -6.75
N PHE A 3 5.14 -7.20 -7.18
CA PHE A 3 4.40 -8.46 -7.29
C PHE A 3 5.16 -9.54 -6.54
N ARG A 4 4.46 -10.29 -5.71
CA ARG A 4 5.00 -11.43 -4.99
C ARG A 4 4.15 -12.66 -5.29
N ASP A 5 4.79 -13.72 -5.76
CA ASP A 5 4.15 -15.02 -5.94
C ASP A 5 3.96 -15.70 -4.58
N LEU A 6 2.76 -16.18 -4.30
CA LEU A 6 2.39 -16.86 -3.05
C LEU A 6 2.04 -18.34 -3.28
N ASP A 7 2.49 -18.91 -4.41
CA ASP A 7 2.13 -20.25 -4.89
C ASP A 7 0.63 -20.38 -5.23
N GLU A 8 0.20 -21.57 -5.68
CA GLU A 8 -1.21 -21.90 -6.00
C GLU A 8 -1.89 -20.95 -7.01
N GLY A 9 -1.11 -20.26 -7.84
CA GLY A 9 -1.61 -19.26 -8.79
C GLY A 9 -2.07 -17.95 -8.13
N ILE A 10 -1.68 -17.72 -6.87
CA ILE A 10 -1.97 -16.50 -6.12
C ILE A 10 -0.80 -15.53 -6.24
N THR A 11 -1.09 -14.30 -6.64
CA THR A 11 -0.11 -13.22 -6.66
C THR A 11 -0.57 -12.09 -5.75
N GLU A 12 0.28 -11.71 -4.81
CA GLU A 12 0.13 -10.48 -4.04
C GLU A 12 0.59 -9.29 -4.89
N VAL A 13 -0.26 -8.27 -4.97
CA VAL A 13 0.03 -7.01 -5.67
C VAL A 13 0.16 -5.91 -4.63
N VAL A 14 1.36 -5.33 -4.52
CA VAL A 14 1.63 -4.21 -3.60
C VAL A 14 1.68 -2.91 -4.39
N THR A 15 0.79 -1.99 -4.05
CA THR A 15 0.82 -0.61 -4.53
C THR A 15 1.64 0.23 -3.55
N LEU A 16 2.54 1.04 -4.08
CA LEU A 16 3.40 1.93 -3.30
C LEU A 16 3.13 3.36 -3.77
N SER A 17 2.96 4.26 -2.81
CA SER A 17 2.78 5.68 -3.04
C SER A 17 3.68 6.47 -2.10
N TRP A 18 4.16 7.62 -2.58
CA TRP A 18 5.03 8.51 -1.83
C TRP A 18 4.22 9.70 -1.32
N TRP A 19 4.37 10.01 -0.05
CA TRP A 19 3.66 11.10 0.62
C TRP A 19 4.64 12.00 1.33
N THR A 20 4.33 13.30 1.39
CA THR A 20 5.17 14.29 2.05
C THR A 20 5.09 14.23 3.58
N SER A 21 4.02 13.64 4.13
CA SER A 21 3.80 13.45 5.56
C SER A 21 2.61 12.51 5.82
N ILE A 22 2.48 12.02 7.06
CA ILE A 22 1.28 11.32 7.53
C ILE A 22 0.04 12.22 7.49
N ASP A 23 0.17 13.52 7.73
CA ASP A 23 -0.97 14.44 7.67
C ASP A 23 -1.54 14.54 6.24
N ALA A 24 -0.68 14.48 5.21
CA ALA A 24 -1.13 14.39 3.83
C ALA A 24 -1.88 13.08 3.54
N VAL A 25 -1.42 11.95 4.11
CA VAL A 25 -2.12 10.66 4.02
C VAL A 25 -3.50 10.77 4.69
N LYS A 26 -3.58 11.30 5.91
CA LYS A 26 -4.85 11.50 6.63
C LYS A 26 -5.81 12.41 5.88
N GLY A 27 -5.30 13.47 5.24
CA GLY A 27 -6.11 14.34 4.40
C GLY A 27 -6.78 13.63 3.22
N PHE A 28 -6.17 12.55 2.72
CA PHE A 28 -6.71 11.71 1.64
C PHE A 28 -7.56 10.53 2.14
N ALA A 29 -7.05 9.80 3.13
CA ALA A 29 -7.61 8.53 3.61
C ALA A 29 -8.58 8.68 4.79
N GLY A 30 -8.54 9.82 5.49
CA GLY A 30 -9.20 10.05 6.77
C GLY A 30 -8.31 9.75 7.98
N GLU A 31 -8.83 9.99 9.18
CA GLU A 31 -8.06 9.80 10.43
C GLU A 31 -7.65 8.34 10.66
N ASP A 32 -8.49 7.38 10.27
CA ASP A 32 -8.20 5.94 10.31
C ASP A 32 -7.35 5.51 9.09
N HIS A 33 -6.27 6.24 8.85
CA HIS A 33 -5.32 6.04 7.74
C HIS A 33 -4.56 4.71 7.78
N LEU A 34 -4.72 3.92 8.83
CA LEU A 34 -4.19 2.55 8.92
C LEU A 34 -5.12 1.53 8.29
N ARG A 35 -6.41 1.84 8.12
CA ARG A 35 -7.40 0.94 7.53
C ARG A 35 -7.34 1.00 6.01
N ALA A 36 -7.28 -0.16 5.37
CA ALA A 36 -7.35 -0.28 3.93
C ALA A 36 -8.75 0.11 3.43
N ARG A 37 -8.79 0.97 2.41
CA ARG A 37 -10.03 1.39 1.76
C ARG A 37 -10.26 0.56 0.50
N TYR A 38 -11.35 -0.19 0.48
CA TYR A 38 -11.79 -0.99 -0.66
C TYR A 38 -13.03 -0.40 -1.31
N TYR A 39 -13.14 -0.59 -2.62
CA TYR A 39 -14.31 -0.23 -3.41
C TYR A 39 -15.13 -1.48 -3.73
N PRO A 40 -16.46 -1.37 -3.94
CA PRO A 40 -17.29 -2.52 -4.30
C PRO A 40 -16.78 -3.30 -5.51
N GLU A 41 -16.14 -2.64 -6.46
CA GLU A 41 -15.57 -3.24 -7.65
C GLU A 41 -14.41 -4.21 -7.34
N ASP A 42 -13.72 -4.03 -6.21
CA ASP A 42 -12.59 -4.87 -5.81
C ASP A 42 -13.00 -6.32 -5.53
N ASP A 43 -14.27 -6.57 -5.17
CA ASP A 43 -14.80 -7.92 -4.95
C ASP A 43 -14.70 -8.80 -6.21
N ARG A 44 -14.62 -8.16 -7.38
CA ARG A 44 -14.50 -8.87 -8.67
C ARG A 44 -13.08 -9.37 -8.95
N TYR A 45 -12.08 -8.86 -8.24
CA TYR A 45 -10.67 -9.05 -8.58
C TYR A 45 -9.82 -9.54 -7.42
N LEU A 46 -10.10 -9.12 -6.18
CA LEU A 46 -9.26 -9.45 -5.04
C LEU A 46 -9.67 -10.80 -4.41
N LEU A 47 -8.68 -11.67 -4.21
CA LEU A 47 -8.85 -12.93 -3.49
C LEU A 47 -8.91 -12.73 -1.97
N ALA A 48 -8.23 -11.70 -1.46
CA ALA A 48 -8.17 -11.36 -0.05
C ALA A 48 -8.20 -9.84 0.14
N ARG A 49 -8.64 -9.39 1.32
CA ARG A 49 -8.74 -7.98 1.71
C ARG A 49 -8.06 -7.77 3.06
N PRO A 50 -6.73 -7.58 3.09
CA PRO A 50 -6.04 -7.17 4.30
C PRO A 50 -6.73 -5.96 4.94
N GLU A 51 -6.92 -5.97 6.26
CA GLU A 51 -7.66 -4.90 6.94
C GLU A 51 -6.88 -3.58 6.96
N GLY A 52 -5.55 -3.65 6.95
CA GLY A 52 -4.68 -2.49 7.11
C GLY A 52 -3.69 -2.27 5.99
N VAL A 53 -3.04 -1.10 6.06
CA VAL A 53 -1.91 -0.69 5.22
C VAL A 53 -0.68 -0.42 6.08
N GLU A 54 0.50 -0.48 5.46
CA GLU A 54 1.77 -0.14 6.12
C GLU A 54 2.25 1.25 5.69
N HIS A 55 2.73 2.03 6.67
CA HIS A 55 3.43 3.30 6.43
C HIS A 55 4.87 3.16 6.88
N SER A 56 5.81 3.47 6.00
CA SER A 56 7.23 3.46 6.30
C SER A 56 7.81 4.86 6.15
N GLU A 57 8.67 5.26 7.08
CA GLU A 57 9.45 6.49 6.97
C GLU A 57 10.75 6.21 6.21
N VAL A 58 11.02 7.03 5.20
CA VAL A 58 12.26 6.92 4.43
C VAL A 58 13.36 7.66 5.16
N VAL A 59 14.23 6.90 5.80
CA VAL A 59 15.35 7.41 6.60
C VAL A 59 16.61 7.70 5.78
N ILE A 60 16.70 7.16 4.56
CA ILE A 60 17.78 7.41 3.61
C ILE A 60 17.14 7.56 2.23
N ASP A 61 17.26 8.77 1.67
CA ASP A 61 16.90 9.04 0.28
C ASP A 61 18.17 9.42 -0.49
N GLY A 62 18.36 8.81 -1.67
CA GLY A 62 19.52 9.11 -2.53
C GLY A 62 20.82 8.37 -2.22
N LEU A 63 20.82 7.03 -2.25
CA LEU A 63 22.07 6.28 -2.43
C LEU A 63 22.63 6.57 -3.84
N ILE A 64 23.38 7.68 -3.99
CA ILE A 64 24.21 7.93 -5.17
C ILE A 64 25.22 6.78 -5.20
N ARG A 65 25.07 5.88 -6.17
CA ARG A 65 26.13 4.91 -6.48
C ARG A 65 27.34 5.71 -6.99
N PRO A 66 28.57 5.44 -6.51
CA PRO A 66 29.76 6.05 -7.08
C PRO A 66 29.92 5.72 -8.56
#